data_AF-A0A401RNX7-F1
#
_entry.id   AF-A0A401RNX7-F1
#
_cell.length_a   1.000
_cell.length_b   1.000
_cell.length_c   1.000
_cell.angle_alpha   90.00
_cell.angle_beta   90.00
_cell.angle_gamma   90.00
#
_symmetry.space_group_name_H-M   'P 1'
#
loop_
_entity.id
_entity.type
_entity.pdbx_description
1 polymer ?
#
loop_
_entity_poly.entity_id
_entity_poly.type
_entity_poly.pdbx_seq_one_letter_code
_entity_poly.pdbx_strand_id
1 'polypeptide(L)'
;MARVTPPLPGPEWSARPSVAASGSQSEPPRWAGAVYKRRLAAGGWPVGGAMAGGVFTRVAGLSGALAVGLGAYGAHGFRRSDRDDYLKELFETANKYHFLHSLALLGVPLCRKPLLAGSLLTSGMVMFCGAFYYQAVTGDPVFTKAAPFGGTILIVGWAAMAL
;
A
#
# COMPACT_ATOMS: atom_id res chain seq x y z
N MET A 1 -23.02 32.18 -62.78
CA MET A 1 -22.75 30.75 -63.02
C MET A 1 -22.12 30.15 -61.79
N ALA A 2 -22.91 29.50 -60.92
CA ALA A 2 -22.40 28.75 -59.77
C ALA A 2 -22.87 27.29 -59.93
N ARG A 3 -21.92 26.36 -60.01
CA ARG A 3 -22.20 24.92 -60.19
C ARG A 3 -22.75 24.36 -58.88
N VAL A 4 -23.96 23.82 -58.92
CA VAL A 4 -24.50 22.96 -57.86
C VAL A 4 -23.84 21.59 -58.00
N THR A 5 -23.00 21.21 -57.04
CA THR A 5 -22.52 19.84 -56.92
C THR A 5 -23.60 18.98 -56.23
N PRO A 6 -23.89 17.77 -56.72
CA PRO A 6 -24.83 16.88 -56.04
C PRO A 6 -24.24 16.39 -54.70
N PRO A 7 -25.09 16.09 -53.70
CA PRO A 7 -24.63 15.53 -52.43
C PRO A 7 -24.05 14.13 -52.61
N LEU A 8 -23.02 13.81 -51.83
CA LEU A 8 -22.35 12.51 -51.82
C LEU A 8 -23.28 11.40 -51.30
N PRO A 9 -23.15 10.15 -51.78
CA PRO A 9 -23.87 9.02 -51.22
C PRO A 9 -23.47 8.79 -49.76
N GLY A 10 -24.46 8.66 -48.87
CA GLY A 10 -24.27 8.38 -47.46
C GLY A 10 -23.62 7.01 -47.23
N PRO A 11 -22.94 6.80 -46.09
CA PRO A 11 -22.19 5.58 -45.84
C PRO A 11 -23.15 4.38 -45.64
N GLU A 12 -22.90 3.30 -46.38
CA GLU A 12 -23.75 2.11 -46.57
C GLU A 12 -23.87 1.18 -45.34
N TRP A 13 -23.69 1.70 -44.12
CA TRP A 13 -23.60 0.87 -42.91
C TRP A 13 -24.97 0.47 -42.31
N SER A 14 -26.09 0.90 -42.89
CA SER A 14 -27.45 0.65 -42.38
C SER A 14 -28.04 -0.71 -42.79
N ALA A 15 -27.20 -1.72 -43.02
CA ALA A 15 -27.64 -3.11 -43.19
C ALA A 15 -26.82 -4.03 -42.27
N ARG A 16 -27.03 -3.89 -40.95
CA ARG A 16 -26.60 -4.94 -40.02
C ARG A 16 -27.65 -6.05 -40.05
N PRO A 17 -27.32 -7.29 -40.47
CA PRO A 17 -28.22 -8.40 -40.22
C PRO A 17 -28.43 -8.50 -38.71
N SER A 18 -29.69 -8.48 -38.28
CA SER A 18 -30.08 -8.78 -36.92
C SER A 18 -29.73 -10.24 -36.65
N VAL A 19 -28.51 -10.50 -36.17
CA VAL A 19 -28.12 -11.79 -35.61
C VAL A 19 -29.01 -11.99 -34.40
N ALA A 20 -30.06 -12.78 -34.58
CA ALA A 20 -30.87 -13.29 -33.49
C ALA A 20 -29.92 -13.95 -32.50
N ALA A 21 -29.86 -13.39 -31.29
CA ALA A 21 -29.15 -13.97 -30.17
C ALA A 21 -29.92 -15.23 -29.72
N SER A 22 -29.82 -16.32 -30.49
CA SER A 22 -30.03 -17.66 -29.95
C SER A 22 -28.79 -18.03 -29.14
N GLY A 23 -28.60 -17.34 -28.02
CA GLY A 23 -27.63 -17.75 -27.03
C GLY A 23 -28.12 -19.06 -26.44
N SER A 24 -27.58 -20.18 -26.90
CA SER A 24 -27.67 -21.40 -26.09
C SER A 24 -26.98 -21.06 -24.78
N GLN A 25 -27.76 -20.97 -23.70
CA GLN A 25 -27.21 -20.97 -22.36
C GLN A 25 -26.58 -22.35 -22.17
N SER A 26 -25.33 -22.51 -22.62
CA SER A 26 -24.56 -23.70 -22.36
C SER A 26 -24.27 -23.71 -20.87
N GLU A 27 -24.93 -24.60 -20.13
CA GLU A 27 -24.64 -24.80 -18.72
C GLU A 27 -23.14 -25.03 -18.56
N PRO A 28 -22.48 -24.39 -17.57
CA PRO A 28 -21.06 -24.58 -17.37
C PRO A 28 -20.79 -26.06 -17.15
N PRO A 29 -19.74 -26.63 -17.77
CA PRO A 29 -19.47 -28.05 -17.69
C PRO A 29 -19.27 -28.47 -16.23
N ARG A 30 -19.71 -29.69 -15.86
CA ARG A 30 -19.76 -30.16 -14.46
C ARG A 30 -18.42 -30.06 -13.72
N TRP A 31 -17.30 -30.06 -14.46
CA TRP A 31 -15.95 -29.86 -13.90
C TRP A 31 -15.70 -28.41 -13.45
N ALA A 32 -16.37 -27.41 -14.02
CA ALA A 32 -16.21 -26.00 -13.63
C ALA A 32 -16.66 -25.78 -12.18
N GLY A 33 -17.78 -26.39 -11.78
CA GLY A 33 -18.23 -26.36 -10.39
C GLY A 33 -17.27 -27.08 -9.44
N ALA A 34 -16.64 -28.17 -9.90
CA ALA A 34 -15.62 -28.88 -9.14
C ALA A 34 -14.34 -28.06 -8.98
N VAL A 35 -13.87 -27.38 -10.03
CA VAL A 35 -12.70 -26.47 -9.99
C VAL A 35 -12.98 -25.27 -9.09
N TYR A 36 -14.17 -24.68 -9.17
CA TYR A 36 -14.60 -23.59 -8.29
C TYR A 36 -14.65 -24.05 -6.82
N LYS A 37 -15.29 -25.19 -6.54
CA LYS A 37 -15.30 -25.80 -5.20
C LYS A 37 -13.90 -26.16 -4.72
N ARG A 38 -12.99 -26.61 -5.59
CA ARG A 38 -11.59 -26.91 -5.25
C ARG A 38 -10.81 -25.63 -4.94
N ARG A 39 -11.08 -24.52 -5.63
CA ARG A 39 -10.46 -23.21 -5.36
C ARG A 39 -10.97 -22.58 -4.06
N LEU A 40 -12.23 -22.85 -3.69
CA LEU A 40 -12.80 -22.48 -2.40
C LEU A 40 -12.30 -23.39 -1.26
N ALA A 41 -12.19 -24.70 -1.50
CA ALA A 41 -11.71 -25.68 -0.53
C ALA A 41 -10.18 -25.65 -0.33
N ALA A 42 -9.41 -25.24 -1.34
CA ALA A 42 -7.96 -25.04 -1.26
C ALA A 42 -7.58 -23.68 -0.62
N GLY A 43 -8.54 -23.01 0.02
CA GLY A 43 -8.36 -21.67 0.55
C GLY A 43 -8.48 -20.64 -0.56
N GLY A 44 -9.68 -20.08 -0.73
CA GLY A 44 -9.80 -18.74 -1.31
C GLY A 44 -8.76 -17.84 -0.66
N TRP A 45 -8.22 -16.88 -1.42
CA TRP A 45 -7.18 -15.93 -1.00
C TRP A 45 -7.27 -15.67 0.52
N PRO A 46 -6.17 -15.73 1.29
CA PRO A 46 -6.20 -15.49 2.73
C PRO A 46 -6.50 -14.01 3.05
N VAL A 47 -7.66 -13.51 2.63
CA VAL A 47 -8.39 -12.39 3.25
C VAL A 47 -9.08 -12.95 4.47
N GLY A 48 -8.30 -13.50 5.40
CA GLY A 48 -8.75 -14.34 6.49
C GLY A 48 -8.08 -13.98 7.81
N GLY A 49 -7.95 -12.69 8.11
CA GLY A 49 -7.60 -12.18 9.44
C GLY A 49 -8.80 -11.42 10.02
N ALA A 50 -9.84 -12.15 10.44
CA ALA A 50 -11.07 -11.59 10.99
C ALA A 50 -10.74 -10.60 12.15
N MET A 51 -11.14 -9.34 11.98
CA MET A 51 -10.93 -8.20 12.88
C MET A 51 -9.48 -7.69 13.04
N ALA A 52 -8.53 -8.52 13.49
CA ALA A 52 -7.16 -8.06 13.78
C ALA A 52 -6.36 -7.68 12.53
N GLY A 53 -6.50 -8.44 11.44
CA GLY A 53 -5.83 -8.14 10.17
C GLY A 53 -6.30 -6.82 9.57
N GLY A 54 -7.61 -6.52 9.69
CA GLY A 54 -8.19 -5.28 9.20
C GLY A 54 -7.66 -4.02 9.92
N VAL A 55 -7.38 -4.12 11.22
CA VAL A 55 -6.80 -3.00 11.99
C VAL A 55 -5.40 -2.68 11.48
N PHE A 56 -4.54 -3.68 11.31
CA PHE A 56 -3.18 -3.44 10.82
C PHE A 56 -3.14 -2.94 9.38
N THR A 57 -4.04 -3.40 8.50
CA THR A 57 -4.14 -2.82 7.15
C THR A 57 -4.54 -1.34 7.18
N ARG A 58 -5.44 -0.94 8.08
CA ARG A 58 -5.80 0.49 8.27
C ARG A 58 -4.63 1.30 8.81
N VAL A 59 -3.94 0.79 9.82
CA VAL A 59 -2.74 1.42 10.39
C VAL A 59 -1.67 1.57 9.32
N ALA A 60 -1.42 0.53 8.52
CA ALA A 60 -0.48 0.57 7.41
C ALA A 60 -0.84 1.63 6.36
N GLY A 61 -2.13 1.73 6.00
CA GLY A 61 -2.61 2.74 5.06
C GLY A 61 -2.43 4.17 5.57
N LEU A 62 -2.79 4.42 6.83
CA LEU A 62 -2.59 5.73 7.47
C LEU A 62 -1.11 6.08 7.61
N SER A 63 -0.29 5.12 8.05
CA SER A 63 1.15 5.29 8.21
C SER A 63 1.84 5.54 6.86
N GLY A 64 1.45 4.81 5.82
CA GLY A 64 1.94 5.02 4.46
C GLY A 64 1.58 6.41 3.93
N ALA A 65 0.34 6.87 4.15
CA ALA A 65 -0.07 8.23 3.78
C ALA A 65 0.76 9.30 4.51
N LEU A 66 1.02 9.11 5.81
CA LEU A 66 1.89 9.98 6.59
C LEU A 66 3.33 9.96 6.07
N ALA A 67 3.88 8.81 5.74
CA ALA A 67 5.23 8.68 5.19
C ALA A 67 5.37 9.36 3.81
N VAL A 68 4.32 9.36 2.99
CA VAL A 68 4.30 10.13 1.73
C VAL A 68 4.29 11.63 2.00
N GLY A 69 3.42 12.11 2.90
CA GLY A 69 3.34 13.52 3.26
C GLY A 69 4.63 14.05 3.89
N LEU A 70 5.21 13.28 4.81
CA LEU A 70 6.50 13.59 5.42
C LEU A 70 7.62 13.54 4.38
N GLY A 71 7.63 12.57 3.45
CA GLY A 71 8.59 12.53 2.35
C GLY A 71 8.56 13.79 1.47
N ALA A 72 7.36 14.29 1.15
CA ALA A 72 7.20 15.54 0.43
C ALA A 72 7.73 16.75 1.23
N TYR A 73 7.49 16.77 2.54
CA TYR A 73 8.06 17.78 3.43
C TYR A 73 9.59 17.71 3.47
N GLY A 74 10.19 16.52 3.58
CA GLY A 74 11.65 16.36 3.60
C GLY A 74 12.34 16.86 2.32
N ALA A 75 11.67 16.72 1.17
CA ALA A 75 12.19 17.17 -0.12
C ALA A 75 12.15 18.69 -0.32
N HIS A 76 11.20 19.39 0.32
CA HIS A 76 10.91 20.81 0.03
C HIS A 76 10.98 21.75 1.24
N GLY A 77 10.88 21.23 2.46
CA GLY A 77 10.77 22.00 3.70
C GLY A 77 12.09 22.44 4.32
N PHE A 78 13.21 21.79 3.98
CA PHE A 78 14.54 22.13 4.50
C PHE A 78 15.21 23.23 3.66
N ARG A 79 15.90 24.16 4.32
CA ARG A 79 16.65 25.23 3.65
C ARG A 79 18.04 24.70 3.27
N ARG A 80 18.71 25.35 2.32
CA ARG A 80 20.10 25.00 1.96
C ARG A 80 21.04 25.64 2.98
N SER A 81 21.51 24.86 3.95
CA SER A 81 22.52 25.24 4.95
C SER A 81 23.18 23.99 5.53
N ASP A 82 24.47 24.04 5.88
CA ASP A 82 25.23 22.89 6.41
C ASP A 82 24.59 22.25 7.66
N ARG A 83 23.97 23.06 8.54
CA ARG A 83 23.23 22.55 9.70
C ARG A 83 21.96 21.80 9.27
N ASP A 84 21.30 22.27 8.22
CA ASP A 84 20.10 21.64 7.68
C ASP A 84 20.45 20.35 6.93
N ASP A 85 21.66 20.19 6.39
CA ASP A 85 22.04 18.98 5.64
C ASP A 85 22.04 17.73 6.54
N TYR A 86 22.61 17.80 7.75
CA TYR A 86 22.55 16.69 8.72
C TYR A 86 21.11 16.38 9.15
N LEU A 87 20.33 17.41 9.48
CA LEU A 87 18.94 17.23 9.93
C LEU A 87 18.05 16.69 8.81
N LYS A 88 18.32 17.11 7.57
CA LYS A 88 17.66 16.60 6.37
C LYS A 88 18.00 15.14 6.12
N GLU A 89 19.27 14.74 6.22
CA GLU A 89 19.66 13.33 6.08
C GLU A 89 18.99 12.46 7.16
N LEU A 90 18.91 12.95 8.39
CA LEU A 90 18.22 12.28 9.48
C LEU A 90 16.72 12.14 9.18
N PHE A 91 16.09 13.21 8.67
CA PHE A 91 14.68 13.21 8.27
C PHE A 91 14.42 12.21 7.13
N GLU A 92 15.25 12.22 6.09
CA GLU A 92 15.13 11.31 4.96
C GLU A 92 15.32 9.85 5.40
N THR A 93 16.26 9.60 6.32
CA THR A 93 16.45 8.28 6.92
C THR A 93 15.20 7.85 7.67
N ALA A 94 14.68 8.68 8.57
CA ALA A 94 13.43 8.40 9.27
C ALA A 94 12.28 8.08 8.31
N ASN A 95 12.17 8.84 7.21
CA ASN A 95 11.12 8.64 6.21
C ASN A 95 11.26 7.33 5.44
N LYS A 96 12.48 6.94 5.07
CA LYS A 96 12.75 5.66 4.42
C LYS A 96 12.31 4.50 5.31
N TYR A 97 12.68 4.51 6.58
CA TYR A 97 12.28 3.46 7.52
C TYR A 97 10.76 3.48 7.79
N HIS A 98 10.16 4.65 7.98
CA HIS A 98 8.70 4.80 8.15
C HIS A 98 7.93 4.18 6.97
N PHE A 99 8.35 4.45 5.73
CA PHE A 99 7.71 3.89 4.55
C PHE A 99 7.89 2.37 4.47
N LEU A 100 9.11 1.86 4.70
CA LEU A 100 9.40 0.41 4.68
C LEU A 100 8.59 -0.37 5.72
N HIS A 101 8.48 0.13 6.95
CA HIS A 101 7.70 -0.52 7.99
C HIS A 101 6.18 -0.38 7.78
N SER A 102 5.72 0.69 7.14
CA SER A 102 4.33 0.82 6.69
C SER A 102 3.98 -0.27 5.67
N LEU A 103 4.87 -0.56 4.73
CA LEU A 103 4.69 -1.67 3.77
C LEU A 103 4.75 -3.03 4.47
N ALA A 104 5.64 -3.21 5.45
CA ALA A 104 5.70 -4.43 6.25
C ALA A 104 4.37 -4.68 7.01
N LEU A 105 3.74 -3.62 7.54
CA LEU A 105 2.43 -3.70 8.21
C LEU A 105 1.30 -4.16 7.27
N LEU A 106 1.39 -3.91 5.96
CA LEU A 106 0.45 -4.50 4.99
C LEU A 106 0.57 -6.03 4.91
N GLY A 107 1.76 -6.58 5.18
CA GLY A 107 2.02 -8.02 5.21
C GLY A 107 1.62 -8.71 6.52
N VAL A 108 1.43 -7.97 7.61
CA VAL A 108 1.12 -8.52 8.94
C VAL A 108 -0.14 -9.41 8.98
N PRO A 109 -1.25 -9.11 8.27
CA PRO A 109 -2.42 -9.99 8.25
C PRO A 109 -2.15 -11.40 7.72
N LEU A 110 -1.02 -11.61 7.04
CA LEU A 110 -0.60 -12.91 6.49
C LEU A 110 0.21 -13.74 7.50
N CYS A 111 0.67 -13.15 8.60
CA CYS A 111 1.48 -13.83 9.62
C CYS A 111 0.63 -14.72 10.53
N ARG A 112 1.25 -15.72 11.16
CA ARG A 112 0.57 -16.61 12.13
C ARG A 112 0.16 -15.87 13.41
N LYS A 113 0.94 -14.84 13.80
CA LYS A 113 0.72 -14.02 15.00
C LYS A 113 0.62 -12.53 14.65
N PRO A 114 -0.46 -12.09 13.97
CA PRO A 114 -0.56 -10.74 13.43
C PRO A 114 -0.57 -9.67 14.53
N LEU A 115 -1.20 -9.93 15.68
CA LEU A 115 -1.24 -8.99 16.81
C LEU A 115 0.16 -8.69 17.35
N LEU A 116 0.99 -9.71 17.54
CA LEU A 116 2.34 -9.57 18.06
C LEU A 116 3.25 -8.83 17.06
N ALA A 117 3.29 -9.32 15.82
CA ALA A 117 4.11 -8.71 14.76
C ALA A 117 3.69 -7.26 14.48
N GLY A 118 2.38 -7.02 14.35
CA GLY A 118 1.83 -5.69 14.09
C GLY A 118 2.04 -4.73 15.25
N SER A 119 1.88 -5.17 16.51
CA SER A 119 2.13 -4.30 17.67
C SER A 119 3.60 -3.91 17.78
N LEU A 120 4.53 -4.85 17.55
CA LEU A 120 5.97 -4.61 17.61
C LEU A 120 6.42 -3.69 16.47
N LEU A 121 5.99 -3.95 15.24
CA LEU A 121 6.32 -3.10 14.10
C LEU A 121 5.77 -1.68 14.28
N THR A 122 4.52 -1.55 14.74
CA THR A 122 3.91 -0.22 14.94
C THR A 122 4.62 0.56 16.06
N SER A 123 4.84 -0.06 17.23
CA SER A 123 5.46 0.62 18.37
C SER A 123 6.93 0.96 18.10
N GLY A 124 7.68 0.04 17.50
CA GLY A 124 9.07 0.26 17.10
C GLY A 124 9.21 1.36 16.06
N MET A 125 8.30 1.40 15.07
CA MET A 125 8.27 2.44 14.03
C MET A 125 8.00 3.81 14.63
N VAL A 126 7.02 3.94 15.53
CA VAL A 126 6.70 5.21 16.19
C VAL A 126 7.89 5.70 17.04
N MET A 127 8.50 4.82 17.85
CA MET A 127 9.66 5.21 18.67
C MET A 127 10.89 5.57 17.82
N PHE A 128 11.21 4.78 16.79
CA PHE A 128 12.39 5.00 15.95
C PHE A 128 12.21 6.21 15.03
N CYS A 129 11.18 6.19 14.19
CA CYS A 129 10.96 7.24 13.18
C CYS A 129 10.52 8.54 13.86
N GLY A 130 9.66 8.46 14.88
CA GLY A 130 9.20 9.64 15.62
C GLY A 130 10.33 10.40 16.30
N ALA A 131 11.29 9.70 16.93
CA ALA A 131 12.45 10.34 17.56
C ALA A 131 13.31 11.11 16.54
N PHE A 132 13.55 10.51 15.37
CA PHE A 132 14.33 11.16 14.32
C PHE A 132 13.59 12.29 13.61
N TYR A 133 12.28 12.16 13.36
CA TYR A 133 11.49 13.28 12.84
C TYR A 133 11.48 14.46 13.80
N TYR A 134 11.34 14.20 15.12
CA TYR A 134 11.40 15.25 16.13
C TYR A 134 12.76 15.96 16.10
N GLN A 135 13.85 15.19 16.16
CA GLN A 135 15.20 15.76 16.13
C GLN A 135 15.45 16.53 14.83
N ALA A 136 14.98 16.04 13.69
CA ALA A 136 15.16 16.71 12.42
C ALA A 136 14.40 18.05 12.31
N VAL A 137 13.21 18.15 12.90
CA VAL A 137 12.39 19.38 12.85
C VAL A 137 12.80 20.38 13.93
N THR A 138 13.06 19.92 15.15
CA THR A 138 13.38 20.80 16.30
C THR A 138 14.88 21.08 16.40
N GLY A 139 15.73 20.22 15.85
CA GLY A 139 17.17 20.24 16.04
C GLY A 139 17.63 19.75 17.42
N ASP A 140 16.70 19.24 18.25
CA ASP A 140 16.94 18.83 19.63
C ASP A 140 17.09 17.29 19.74
N PRO A 141 18.25 16.77 20.20
CA PRO A 141 18.53 15.34 20.30
C PRO A 141 18.00 14.68 21.58
N VAL A 142 17.12 15.32 22.37
CA VAL A 142 16.57 14.74 23.61
C VAL A 142 16.01 13.33 23.42
N PHE A 143 15.30 13.07 22.31
CA PHE A 143 14.70 11.76 22.04
C PHE A 143 15.59 10.79 21.26
N THR A 144 16.80 11.18 20.85
CA THR A 144 17.70 10.34 20.04
C THR A 144 18.05 9.02 20.75
N LYS A 145 18.09 9.01 22.09
CA LYS A 145 18.30 7.79 22.89
C LYS A 145 17.18 6.76 22.77
N ALA A 146 15.97 7.16 22.35
CA ALA A 146 14.86 6.24 22.13
C ALA A 146 14.99 5.47 20.80
N ALA A 147 15.73 6.02 19.83
CA ALA A 147 15.93 5.40 18.51
C ALA A 147 16.54 3.98 18.60
N PRO A 148 17.66 3.71 19.31
CA PRO A 148 18.21 2.35 19.36
C PRO A 148 17.22 1.33 19.94
N PHE A 149 16.45 1.71 20.97
CA PHE A 149 15.39 0.85 21.52
C PHE A 149 14.27 0.58 20.50
N GLY A 150 13.82 1.62 19.79
CA GLY A 150 12.86 1.47 18.70
C GLY A 150 13.35 0.54 17.59
N GLY A 151 14.63 0.67 17.21
CA GLY A 151 15.28 -0.23 16.25
C GLY A 151 15.32 -1.68 16.71
N THR A 152 15.63 -1.94 17.98
CA THR A 152 15.56 -3.30 18.55
C THR A 152 14.15 -3.88 18.48
N ILE A 153 13.12 -3.08 18.83
CA ILE A 153 11.72 -3.51 18.75
C ILE A 153 11.34 -3.83 17.30
N LEU A 154 11.80 -3.03 16.32
CA LEU A 154 11.58 -3.29 14.89
C LEU A 154 12.21 -4.60 14.43
N ILE A 155 13.45 -4.90 14.86
CA ILE A 155 14.12 -6.19 14.57
C ILE A 155 13.28 -7.36 15.10
N VAL A 156 12.83 -7.27 16.36
CA VAL A 156 11.98 -8.32 16.96
C VAL A 156 10.62 -8.40 16.26
N GLY A 157 10.06 -7.28 15.80
CA GLY A 157 8.82 -7.23 15.02
C GLY A 157 8.92 -7.97 13.69
N TRP A 158 10.02 -7.77 12.96
CA TRP A 158 10.32 -8.54 11.74
C TRP A 158 10.53 -10.02 12.03
N ALA A 159 11.27 -10.37 13.09
CA ALA A 159 11.43 -11.76 13.50
C ALA A 159 10.10 -12.41 13.88
N ALA A 160 9.19 -11.66 14.52
CA ALA A 160 7.86 -12.15 14.87
C ALA A 160 6.97 -12.42 13.64
N MET A 161 7.21 -11.77 12.50
CA MET A 161 6.52 -12.09 11.24
C MET A 161 6.93 -13.45 10.67
N ALA A 162 8.12 -13.95 11.02
CA ALA A 162 8.64 -15.23 10.55
C ALA A 162 8.11 -16.44 11.35
N LEU A 163 7.34 -16.20 12.42
CA LEU A 163 6.70 -17.22 13.28
C LEU A 163 5.29 -17.58 12.80
#